data_AF-A0A9D5LXL5-F1
#
_entry.id   AF-A0A9D5LXL5-F1
#
_cell.length_a   1.000
_cell.length_b   1.000
_cell.length_c   1.000
_cell.angle_alpha   90.00
_cell.angle_beta   90.00
_cell.angle_gamma   90.00
#
_symmetry.space_group_name_H-M   'P 1'
#
loop_
_entity.id
_entity.type
_entity.pdbx_description
1 polymer ?
#
loop_
_entity_poly.entity_id
_entity_poly.type
_entity_poly.pdbx_seq_one_letter_code
_entity_poly.pdbx_strand_id
1 'polypeptide(L)' 'RPVSACPENSVPEVKAISDYICPIQGGKGAVRDVIEQVMKVQGKWILDDTKSV' A
#
# COMPACT_ATOMS: atom_id res chain seq x y z
N ARG A 1 -5.04 -0.78 14.83
CA ARG A 1 -4.75 0.63 14.48
C ARG A 1 -4.99 0.79 12.98
N PRO A 2 -5.70 1.82 12.51
CA PRO A 2 -5.76 2.08 11.06
C PRO A 2 -4.34 2.36 10.55
N VAL A 3 -4.01 1.84 9.37
CA VAL A 3 -2.72 2.08 8.71
C VAL A 3 -2.89 3.28 7.79
N SER A 4 -2.09 4.32 8.02
CA SER A 4 -2.01 5.46 7.11
C SER A 4 -0.86 5.24 6.12
N ALA A 5 -1.18 5.30 4.83
CA ALA A 5 -0.19 5.10 3.77
C ALA A 5 -0.24 6.26 2.77
N CYS A 6 0.92 6.64 2.24
CA CYS A 6 0.97 7.63 1.16
C CYS A 6 1.88 7.19 0.01
N PRO A 7 1.59 7.63 -1.23
CA PRO A 7 2.45 7.40 -2.37
C PRO A 7 3.74 8.24 -2.35
N GLU A 8 4.73 7.78 -3.10
CA GLU A 8 6.03 8.44 -3.17
C GLU A 8 5.94 9.90 -3.68
N ASN A 9 4.92 10.25 -4.45
CA ASN A 9 4.70 11.63 -4.93
C ASN A 9 3.87 12.50 -3.97
N SER A 10 3.61 12.06 -2.74
CA SER A 10 2.95 12.88 -1.73
C SER A 10 3.86 13.99 -1.20
N VAL A 11 3.22 15.07 -0.72
CA VAL A 11 3.91 16.18 -0.06
C VAL A 11 4.66 15.71 1.20
N PRO A 12 5.78 16.34 1.57
CA PRO A 12 6.61 15.92 2.70
C PRO A 12 5.86 15.88 4.04
N GLU A 13 4.92 16.78 4.24
CA GLU A 13 4.06 16.85 5.43
C GLU A 13 3.24 15.58 5.61
N VAL A 14 2.69 15.05 4.52
CA VAL A 14 1.90 13.81 4.52
C VAL A 14 2.80 12.61 4.75
N LYS A 15 3.99 12.58 4.13
CA LYS A 15 4.99 11.52 4.34
C LYS A 15 5.45 11.41 5.80
N ALA A 16 5.57 12.54 6.50
CA ALA A 16 6.01 12.56 7.89
C ALA A 16 4.97 12.01 8.87
N ILE A 17 3.68 12.04 8.53
CA ILE A 17 2.57 11.53 9.35
C ILE A 17 2.11 10.13 8.93
N SER A 18 2.57 9.60 7.79
CA SER A 18 2.14 8.28 7.31
C SER A 18 2.91 7.16 8.02
N ASP A 19 2.21 6.08 8.36
CA ASP A 19 2.83 4.86 8.91
C ASP A 19 3.64 4.11 7.83
N TYR A 20 3.26 4.24 6.56
CA TYR A 20 3.93 3.60 5.42
C TYR A 20 4.00 4.53 4.20
N ILE A 21 5.15 4.58 3.54
CA ILE A 21 5.33 5.30 2.29
C ILE A 21 5.54 4.27 1.19
N CYS A 22 4.59 4.15 0.27
CA CYS A 22 4.73 3.20 -0.83
C CYS A 22 5.65 3.78 -1.91
N PRO A 23 6.55 2.97 -2.50
CA PRO A 23 7.48 3.40 -3.55
C PRO A 23 6.79 3.59 -4.92
N ILE A 24 5.47 3.44 -4.99
CA ILE A 24 4.70 3.62 -6.20
C ILE A 24 4.06 5.02 -6.16
N GLN A 25 4.10 5.71 -7.30
CA GLN A 25 3.45 7.01 -7.43
C GLN A 25 1.92 6.89 -7.41
N GLY A 26 1.25 7.92 -6.90
CA GLY A 26 -0.21 8.01 -6.89
C GLY A 26 -0.79 7.85 -8.30
N GLY A 27 -1.85 7.05 -8.43
CA GLY A 27 -2.47 6.72 -9.72
C GLY A 27 -1.83 5.57 -10.50
N LYS A 28 -0.69 5.01 -10.04
CA LYS A 28 -0.01 3.86 -10.69
C LYS A 28 -0.15 2.53 -9.93
N GLY A 29 -1.11 2.42 -9.01
CA GLY A 29 -1.30 1.22 -8.19
C GLY A 29 -0.73 1.30 -6.77
N ALA A 30 -0.36 2.51 -6.29
CA ALA A 30 0.00 2.75 -4.89
C ALA A 30 -1.01 2.15 -3.88
N VAL A 31 -2.30 2.32 -4.14
CA VAL A 31 -3.37 1.78 -3.28
C VAL A 31 -3.43 0.25 -3.35
N ARG A 32 -3.12 -0.35 -4.50
CA ARG A 32 -3.12 -1.81 -4.68
C ARG A 32 -2.03 -2.46 -3.84
N ASP A 33 -0.82 -1.89 -3.80
CA ASP A 33 0.29 -2.37 -2.95
C ASP A 33 -0.11 -2.38 -1.47
N VAL A 34 -0.70 -1.28 -0.99
CA VAL A 34 -1.15 -1.17 0.41
C VAL A 34 -2.25 -2.17 0.74
N ILE A 35 -3.25 -2.34 -0.13
CA ILE A 35 -4.33 -3.32 0.07
C ILE A 35 -3.76 -4.74 0.14
N GLU A 36 -2.82 -5.06 -0.75
CA GLU A 36 -2.17 -6.37 -0.78
C GLU A 36 -1.38 -6.63 0.51
N GLN A 37 -0.61 -5.66 1.00
CA GLN A 37 0.09 -5.78 2.28
C GLN A 37 -0.88 -5.93 3.46
N VAL A 38 -1.93 -5.12 3.52
CA VAL A 38 -2.94 -5.17 4.59
C VAL A 38 -3.66 -6.52 4.58
N MET A 39 -4.06 -7.01 3.41
CA MET A 39 -4.74 -8.30 3.28
C MET A 39 -3.81 -9.48 3.60
N LYS A 40 -2.53 -9.42 3.21
CA LYS A 40 -1.53 -10.44 3.57
C LYS A 40 -1.32 -10.51 5.07
N VAL A 41 -1.15 -9.36 5.74
CA VAL A 41 -1.00 -9.28 7.21
C VAL A 41 -2.26 -9.76 7.92
N GLN A 42 -3.45 -9.47 7.37
CA GLN A 42 -4.72 -9.94 7.93
C GLN A 42 -5.00 -11.43 7.66
N GLY A 43 -4.17 -12.13 6.89
CA GLY A 43 -4.42 -13.51 6.48
C GLY A 43 -5.66 -13.68 5.58
N LYS A 44 -6.14 -12.58 4.99
CA LYS A 44 -7.32 -12.52 4.10
C LYS A 44 -6.94 -12.42 2.64
N TRP A 45 -5.66 -12.21 2.34
CA TRP A 45 -5.14 -12.40 1.00
C TRP A 45 -5.17 -13.90 0.73
N ILE A 46 -6.29 -14.35 0.15
CA ILE A 46 -6.47 -15.73 -0.30
C ILE A 46 -5.25 -16.04 -1.16
N LEU A 47 -4.55 -17.12 -0.82
CA LEU A 47 -3.46 -17.71 -1.59
C LEU A 47 -4.02 -18.15 -2.94
N ASP A 48 -4.30 -17.19 -3.81
CA ASP A 48 -4.55 -17.47 -5.20
C ASP A 48 -3.20 -17.29 -5.87
N ASP A 49 -2.66 -18.41 -6.35
CA ASP A 49 -1.46 -18.57 -7.18
C ASP A 49 -1.54 -17.80 -8.52
N THR A 50 -2.35 -16.76 -8.59
CA THR A 50 -2.50 -15.88 -9.75
C THR A 50 -1.34 -14.89 -9.73
N LYS A 51 -0.17 -15.39 -10.14
CA LYS A 51 0.92 -14.56 -10.67
C LYS A 51 0.28 -13.61 -11.68
N SER A 52 0.30 -12.32 -11.37
CA SER A 52 -0.11 -11.30 -12.33
C SER A 52 0.82 -11.42 -13.54
N VAL A 53 0.25 -11.81 -14.68
CA VAL A 53 0.85 -11.73 -16.01
C VAL A 53 1.04 -10.29 -16.43
#